data_AF-A0A7S1B2L2-F1
#
_entry.id   AF-A0A7S1B2L2-F1
#
_cell.length_a   1.000
_cell.length_b   1.000
_cell.length_c   1.000
_cell.angle_alpha   90.00
_cell.angle_beta   90.00
_cell.angle_gamma   90.00
#
_symmetry.space_group_name_H-M   'P 1'
#
loop_
_entity.id
_entity.type
_entity.pdbx_description
1 polymer ?
#
loop_
_entity_poly.entity_id
_entity_poly.type
_entity_poly.pdbx_seq_one_letter_code
_entity_poly.pdbx_strand_id
1 'polypeptide(L)'
;ALSTVPKVLRSKAVPALARPAVPIRQRQLSVRVQAGPAEVSAFSNEQKGAKDSFDYRVFFKQGSKTVSPWHEIPLYAGDGNLHYICEIPKETSAKMEVATGEECNPIKQDEKK
;
A
#
# COMPACT_ATOMS: atom_id res chain seq x y z
N ALA A 1 -40.91 -64.99 29.07
CA ALA A 1 -39.94 -63.91 29.25
C ALA A 1 -40.39 -62.71 28.41
N LEU A 2 -40.67 -61.58 29.07
CA LEU A 2 -40.98 -60.29 28.45
C LEU A 2 -39.72 -59.76 27.76
N SER A 3 -39.80 -59.33 26.50
CA SER A 3 -38.90 -58.30 25.97
C SER A 3 -39.44 -57.66 24.69
N THR A 4 -39.76 -56.38 24.84
CA THR A 4 -40.21 -55.36 23.89
C THR A 4 -39.33 -55.22 22.65
N VAL A 5 -39.95 -55.07 21.47
CA VAL A 5 -39.29 -54.52 20.26
C VAL A 5 -39.85 -53.11 20.00
N PRO A 6 -39.00 -52.07 19.88
CA PRO A 6 -39.47 -50.69 19.78
C PRO A 6 -39.95 -50.31 18.37
N LYS A 7 -41.00 -49.48 18.32
CA LYS A 7 -41.54 -48.85 17.10
C LYS A 7 -40.53 -47.87 16.49
N VAL A 8 -40.20 -48.08 15.22
CA VAL A 8 -39.38 -47.17 14.41
C VAL A 8 -40.18 -45.91 14.08
N LEU A 9 -39.71 -44.75 14.56
CA LEU A 9 -40.24 -43.43 14.21
C LEU A 9 -39.67 -43.02 12.85
N ARG A 10 -40.52 -42.95 11.81
CA ARG A 10 -40.14 -42.43 10.50
C ARG A 10 -39.95 -40.91 10.59
N SER A 11 -38.75 -40.41 10.31
CA SER A 11 -38.49 -38.99 10.07
C SER A 11 -39.11 -38.58 8.73
N LYS A 12 -39.90 -37.50 8.73
CA LYS A 12 -40.35 -36.83 7.50
C LYS A 12 -39.22 -35.94 6.99
N ALA A 13 -38.81 -36.12 5.74
CA ALA A 13 -37.86 -35.24 5.08
C ALA A 13 -38.50 -33.87 4.80
N VAL A 14 -37.79 -32.79 5.12
CA VAL A 14 -38.16 -31.41 4.79
C VAL A 14 -37.54 -31.09 3.42
N PRO A 15 -38.29 -30.52 2.45
CA PRO A 15 -37.72 -30.22 1.15
C PRO A 15 -36.79 -29.00 1.26
N ALA A 16 -35.58 -29.12 0.71
CA ALA A 16 -34.64 -28.02 0.61
C ALA A 16 -35.13 -27.02 -0.46
N LEU A 17 -35.38 -25.77 -0.06
CA LEU A 17 -35.71 -24.69 -0.98
C LEU A 17 -34.42 -24.27 -1.72
N ALA A 18 -34.37 -24.46 -3.03
CA ALA A 18 -33.25 -24.04 -3.86
C ALA A 18 -33.12 -22.50 -3.87
N ARG A 19 -31.94 -21.99 -3.48
CA ARG A 19 -31.64 -20.55 -3.54
C ARG A 19 -31.24 -20.19 -4.98
N PRO A 20 -31.78 -19.12 -5.59
CA PRO A 20 -31.33 -18.69 -6.90
C PRO A 20 -29.89 -18.15 -6.80
N ALA A 21 -29.02 -18.62 -7.69
CA ALA A 21 -27.66 -18.12 -7.81
C ALA A 21 -27.69 -16.72 -8.47
N VAL A 22 -27.24 -15.71 -7.74
CA VAL A 22 -27.02 -14.36 -8.29
C VAL A 22 -25.65 -14.35 -8.97
N PRO A 23 -25.54 -14.02 -10.27
CA PRO A 23 -24.24 -13.91 -10.91
C PRO A 23 -23.49 -12.71 -10.33
N ILE A 24 -22.39 -12.96 -9.62
CA ILE A 24 -21.44 -11.92 -9.20
C ILE A 24 -20.73 -11.47 -10.47
N ARG A 25 -21.16 -10.32 -11.01
CA ARG A 25 -20.48 -9.68 -12.13
C ARG A 25 -19.18 -9.09 -11.59
N GLN A 26 -18.08 -9.84 -11.70
CA GLN A 26 -16.74 -9.30 -11.45
C GLN A 26 -16.52 -8.13 -12.42
N ARG A 27 -16.58 -6.90 -11.90
CA ARG A 27 -16.04 -5.75 -12.62
C ARG A 27 -14.54 -5.97 -12.71
N GLN A 28 -14.06 -6.41 -13.86
CA GLN A 28 -12.65 -6.29 -14.19
C GLN A 28 -12.35 -4.79 -14.29
N LEU A 29 -11.79 -4.22 -13.22
CA LEU A 29 -11.16 -2.91 -13.28
C LEU A 29 -9.90 -3.06 -14.15
N SER A 30 -10.02 -2.79 -15.45
CA SER A 30 -8.84 -2.61 -16.29
C SER A 30 -8.21 -1.27 -15.94
N VAL A 31 -7.36 -1.25 -14.90
CA VAL A 31 -6.46 -0.12 -14.68
C VAL A 31 -5.46 -0.15 -15.84
N ARG A 32 -5.70 0.70 -16.84
CA ARG A 32 -4.71 0.93 -17.90
C ARG A 32 -3.59 1.75 -17.29
N VAL A 33 -2.58 1.09 -16.72
CA VAL A 33 -1.31 1.74 -16.40
C VAL A 33 -0.71 2.12 -17.75
N GLN A 34 -0.79 3.40 -18.10
CA GLN A 34 -0.05 3.91 -19.24
C GLN A 34 1.44 3.86 -18.87
N ALA A 35 2.13 2.82 -19.33
CA ALA A 35 3.57 2.80 -19.38
C ALA A 35 3.99 3.78 -20.50
N GLY A 36 4.05 5.07 -20.17
CA GLY A 36 4.87 5.99 -20.93
C GLY A 36 6.35 5.58 -20.80
N PRO A 37 7.22 5.96 -21.73
CA PRO A 37 8.65 5.75 -21.55
C PRO A 37 9.04 6.38 -20.21
N ALA A 38 9.62 5.57 -19.32
CA ALA A 38 10.19 6.04 -18.07
C ALA A 38 11.40 6.92 -18.41
N GLU A 39 11.16 8.17 -18.79
CA GLU A 39 12.18 9.19 -18.66
C GLU A 39 12.33 9.39 -17.15
N VAL A 40 13.20 8.58 -16.55
CA VAL A 40 13.71 8.80 -15.20
C VAL A 40 14.56 10.06 -15.28
N SER A 41 13.91 11.21 -15.41
CA SER A 41 14.50 12.50 -15.17
C SER A 41 15.09 12.40 -13.77
N ALA A 42 16.41 12.57 -13.67
CA ALA A 42 17.16 12.25 -12.47
C ALA A 42 16.56 12.98 -11.27
N PHE A 43 15.97 12.24 -10.34
CA PHE A 43 15.51 12.80 -9.08
C PHE A 43 16.72 13.18 -8.23
N SER A 44 16.69 14.37 -7.66
CA SER A 44 17.72 14.84 -6.72
C SER A 44 17.10 15.16 -5.37
N ASN A 45 17.94 15.23 -4.34
CA ASN A 45 17.51 15.64 -3.00
C ASN A 45 18.11 17.00 -2.63
N GLU A 46 17.33 17.79 -1.90
CA GLU A 46 17.75 19.05 -1.30
C GLU A 46 17.56 18.96 0.22
N GLN A 47 18.66 19.12 0.95
CA GLN A 47 18.69 19.08 2.41
C GLN A 47 18.54 20.50 2.94
N LYS A 48 17.60 20.72 3.86
CA LYS A 48 17.38 21.99 4.56
C LYS A 48 17.42 21.77 6.07
N GLY A 49 17.98 22.73 6.79
CA GLY A 49 18.18 22.63 8.24
C GLY A 49 19.50 21.98 8.63
N ALA A 50 19.81 21.97 9.92
CA ALA A 50 21.01 21.34 10.47
C ALA A 50 20.82 19.82 10.58
N LYS A 51 21.83 19.02 10.19
CA LYS A 51 21.74 17.56 10.03
C LYS A 51 21.30 16.76 11.27
N ASP A 52 21.46 17.32 12.47
CA ASP A 52 21.09 16.68 13.74
C ASP A 52 20.01 17.46 14.49
N SER A 53 19.27 18.32 13.78
CA SER A 53 18.12 19.06 14.33
C SER A 53 16.81 18.43 13.86
N PHE A 54 15.77 18.56 14.68
CA PHE A 54 14.39 18.23 14.32
C PHE A 54 13.85 19.08 13.15
N ASP A 55 14.49 20.23 12.87
CA ASP A 55 14.19 21.07 11.69
C ASP A 55 14.77 20.51 10.38
N TYR A 56 15.55 19.43 10.44
CA TYR A 56 16.13 18.83 9.25
C TYR A 56 15.05 18.24 8.35
N ARG A 57 15.09 18.62 7.07
CA ARG A 57 14.14 18.19 6.04
C ARG A 57 14.87 17.86 4.75
N VAL A 58 14.51 16.74 4.13
CA VAL A 58 15.01 16.35 2.81
C VAL A 58 13.88 16.39 1.80
N PHE A 59 13.96 17.33 0.86
CA PHE A 59 13.00 17.49 -0.23
C PHE A 59 13.48 16.78 -1.49
N PHE A 60 12.55 16.33 -2.32
CA PHE A 60 12.85 15.73 -3.61
C PHE A 60 12.61 16.72 -4.74
N LYS A 61 13.46 16.67 -5.76
CA LYS A 61 13.37 17.52 -6.95
C LYS A 61 13.44 16.70 -8.21
N GLN A 62 12.65 17.11 -9.19
CA GLN A 62 12.72 16.65 -10.58
C GLN A 62 13.02 17.88 -11.44
N GLY A 63 14.28 18.02 -11.86
CA GLY A 63 14.75 19.24 -12.51
C GLY A 63 14.59 20.47 -11.60
N SER A 64 13.78 21.45 -12.01
CA SER A 64 13.50 22.67 -11.25
C SER A 64 12.29 22.57 -10.30
N LYS A 65 11.52 21.47 -10.35
CA LYS A 65 10.29 21.31 -9.58
C LYS A 65 10.54 20.49 -8.32
N THR A 66 10.09 20.99 -7.17
CA THR A 66 9.99 20.18 -5.94
C THR A 66 8.81 19.22 -6.06
N VAL A 67 9.04 17.95 -5.78
CA VAL A 67 8.07 16.86 -5.92
C VAL A 67 7.91 16.15 -4.58
N SER A 68 6.71 15.64 -4.28
CA SER A 68 6.55 14.79 -3.11
C SER A 68 6.99 13.36 -3.43
N PRO A 69 7.79 12.74 -2.54
CA PRO A 69 8.16 11.34 -2.67
C PRO A 69 6.98 10.39 -2.53
N TRP A 70 5.84 10.85 -2.00
CA TRP A 70 4.66 10.02 -1.80
C TRP A 70 3.74 9.99 -3.02
N HIS A 71 3.55 11.12 -3.70
CA HIS A 71 2.50 11.25 -4.72
C HIS A 71 3.03 11.44 -6.14
N GLU A 72 4.21 12.04 -6.33
CA GLU A 72 4.72 12.39 -7.66
C GLU A 72 5.79 11.43 -8.18
N ILE A 73 6.53 10.73 -7.31
CA ILE A 73 7.47 9.69 -7.75
C ILE A 73 6.66 8.45 -8.16
N PRO A 74 6.75 7.99 -9.43
CA PRO A 74 6.02 6.81 -9.86
C PRO A 74 6.47 5.57 -9.09
N LEU A 75 5.54 4.65 -8.80
CA LEU A 75 5.91 3.38 -8.16
C LEU A 75 6.74 2.49 -9.11
N TYR A 76 6.41 2.46 -10.39
CA TYR A 76 7.07 1.61 -11.39
C TYR A 76 8.13 2.39 -12.16
N ALA A 77 9.36 1.89 -12.17
CA ALA A 77 10.49 2.46 -12.90
C ALA A 77 10.59 1.96 -14.36
N GLY A 78 9.71 1.03 -14.75
CA GLY A 78 9.81 0.27 -16.00
C GLY A 78 10.41 -1.12 -15.79
N ASP A 79 10.22 -2.01 -16.76
CA ASP A 79 10.81 -3.36 -16.78
C ASP A 79 10.54 -4.23 -15.53
N GLY A 80 9.40 -3.99 -14.86
CA GLY A 80 9.05 -4.68 -13.61
C GLY A 80 9.80 -4.19 -12.38
N ASN A 81 10.65 -3.16 -12.52
CA ASN A 81 11.34 -2.53 -11.42
C ASN A 81 10.44 -1.54 -10.68
N LEU A 82 10.68 -1.41 -9.37
CA LEU A 82 9.99 -0.48 -8.50
C LEU A 82 10.94 0.61 -8.02
N HIS A 83 10.43 1.83 -7.86
CA HIS A 83 11.14 2.87 -7.14
C HIS A 83 11.09 2.58 -5.64
N TYR A 84 12.26 2.71 -4.99
CA TYR A 84 12.42 2.62 -3.56
C TYR A 84 13.01 3.92 -3.03
N ILE A 85 12.36 4.50 -2.03
CA ILE A 85 12.84 5.70 -1.34
C ILE A 85 13.52 5.24 -0.06
N CYS A 86 14.84 5.41 0.00
CA CYS A 86 15.61 5.05 1.18
C CYS A 86 15.49 6.15 2.24
N GLU A 87 14.74 5.87 3.31
CA GLU A 87 14.58 6.79 4.44
C GLU A 87 15.73 6.68 5.44
N ILE A 88 16.16 5.45 5.75
CA ILE A 88 17.21 5.15 6.74
C ILE A 88 18.30 4.31 6.04
N PRO A 89 19.45 4.92 5.69
CA PRO A 89 20.57 4.19 5.10
C PRO A 89 21.10 3.09 6.02
N LYS A 90 21.70 2.05 5.42
CA LYS A 90 22.35 0.98 6.18
C LYS A 90 23.39 1.56 7.14
N GLU A 91 23.48 0.99 8.34
CA GLU A 91 24.37 1.41 9.43
C GLU A 91 24.06 2.82 9.99
N THR A 92 22.86 3.35 9.74
CA THR A 92 22.35 4.56 10.43
C THR A 92 21.21 4.21 11.38
N SER A 93 21.00 5.03 12.41
CA SER A 93 20.02 4.78 13.48
C SER A 93 18.96 5.88 13.64
N ALA A 94 19.16 7.04 13.03
CA ALA A 94 18.17 8.12 13.07
C ALA A 94 16.88 7.64 12.38
N LYS A 95 15.77 7.61 13.13
CA LYS A 95 14.47 7.25 12.58
C LYS A 95 14.00 8.41 11.70
N MET A 96 14.22 8.28 10.41
CA MET A 96 13.73 9.20 9.40
C MET A 96 12.49 8.60 8.73
N GLU A 97 11.52 9.43 8.35
CA GLU A 97 10.29 9.01 7.69
C GLU A 97 9.75 10.13 6.78
N VAL A 98 8.95 9.76 5.78
CA VAL A 98 8.21 10.72 4.96
C VAL A 98 7.14 11.44 5.80
N ALA A 99 7.19 12.78 5.80
CA ALA A 99 6.26 13.65 6.51
C ALA A 99 4.90 13.75 5.78
N THR A 100 3.99 12.83 6.09
CA THR A 100 2.65 12.76 5.47
C THR A 100 1.77 13.99 5.72
N GLY A 101 2.06 14.77 6.77
CA GLY A 101 1.32 16.00 7.14
C GLY A 101 1.95 17.32 6.68
N GLU A 102 3.09 17.29 5.99
CA GLU A 102 3.79 18.50 5.54
C GLU A 102 3.72 18.66 4.00
N GLU A 103 3.81 19.90 3.53
CA GLU A 103 3.80 20.19 2.08
C GLU A 103 5.00 19.53 1.38
N CYS A 104 4.73 18.94 0.22
CA CYS A 104 5.72 18.18 -0.57
C CYS A 104 6.33 16.98 0.16
N ASN A 105 5.75 16.53 1.29
CA ASN A 105 6.11 15.32 2.04
C ASN A 105 7.63 15.07 2.16
N PRO A 106 8.42 16.00 2.71
CA PRO A 106 9.85 15.80 2.90
C PRO A 106 10.13 14.62 3.84
N ILE A 107 11.34 14.06 3.78
CA ILE A 107 11.81 13.13 4.81
C ILE A 107 12.25 13.95 6.02
N LYS A 108 11.77 13.56 7.21
CA LYS A 108 12.07 14.18 8.50
C LYS A 108 12.43 13.16 9.56
N GLN A 109 13.05 13.61 10.65
CA GLN A 109 13.23 12.76 11.83
C GLN A 109 11.89 12.58 12.57
N ASP A 110 11.56 11.35 12.93
CA ASP A 110 10.42 11.04 13.79
C ASP A 110 10.73 11.47 15.24
N GLU A 111 9.73 12.07 15.88
CA GLU A 111 9.79 12.55 17.25
C GLU A 111 8.89 11.71 18.13
N LYS A 112 9.51 10.94 19.03
CA LYS A 112 8.79 10.26 20.10
C LYS A 112 8.86 11.11 21.37
N LYS A 113 7.69 11.47 21.89
CA LYS A 113 7.55 12.04 23.24
C LYS A 113 7.64 10.94 24.30
#